data_AF-A0AAV3P3B2-F1
#
_entry.id   AF-A0AAV3P3B2-F1
#
_cell.length_a   1.000
_cell.length_b   1.000
_cell.length_c   1.000
_cell.angle_alpha   90.00
_cell.angle_beta   90.00
_cell.angle_gamma   90.00
#
_symmetry.space_group_name_H-M   'P 1'
#
loop_
_entity.id
_entity.type
_entity.pdbx_description
1 polymer ?
#
loop_
_entity_poly.entity_id
_entity_poly.type
_entity_poly.pdbx_seq_one_letter_code
_entity_poly.pdbx_strand_id
1 'polypeptide(L)'
;MKQIELVFVPGPGIGHLESAAEFAKQLLDIDARIAITILVIRTPITPDVDAYAESLDASSGNRIRYIILPLVDPPSLELLRCPENYVTVLFEGQKHCVKEAIVKHVLPGSKPLAGLVLDFFCTSMIDVANELNVPSYLFFPSTAAFLGLMLYLPTHYEKFGKCFDILDPDFDIPTYTYSVPSRVLPTVVFDKEIGFECMMKHGSRFKETKGFIINTFVELESYAVDVLVSDKNNPPVYTVGPLLDLKKAPVVEHENIMNWLDTQPDSSVVFLCFGSMGGFEPTQLVQIAIALERSEQRFLWSIRQERAKDKFGFIDGFSNLDEILPHGFLEKTNGRGMICGWAPQVDVLAHQAVGGFVSHCGWNSILESLWHGVPIATWPIYAEQQINAFEMVTNHGLSVELKLDFRSGSSILVCANEIENALRSLMDKGNPIRKRVREIKEKSRKTVVNGGSSYGSMGSFIDDILSQKLP
;
A
#
# COMPACT_ATOMS: atom_id res chain seq x y z
N MET A 1 -18.69 -28.29 12.39
CA MET A 1 -17.43 -28.01 13.11
C MET A 1 -17.60 -26.72 13.91
N LYS A 2 -16.98 -26.60 15.09
CA LYS A 2 -16.97 -25.32 15.83
C LYS A 2 -16.12 -24.31 15.08
N GLN A 3 -16.68 -23.12 14.82
CA GLN A 3 -15.94 -22.01 14.22
C GLN A 3 -15.18 -21.24 15.29
N ILE A 4 -14.08 -20.61 14.91
CA ILE A 4 -13.32 -19.63 15.69
C ILE A 4 -13.47 -18.25 15.05
N GLU A 5 -13.34 -17.17 15.82
CA GLU A 5 -13.46 -15.81 15.29
C GLU A 5 -12.14 -15.04 15.39
N LEU A 6 -11.71 -14.42 14.29
CA LEU A 6 -10.62 -13.44 14.27
C LEU A 6 -11.19 -12.03 14.18
N VAL A 7 -10.55 -11.09 14.88
CA VAL A 7 -10.89 -9.67 14.79
C VAL A 7 -9.75 -8.93 14.10
N PHE A 8 -10.04 -8.26 13.00
CA PHE A 8 -9.08 -7.48 12.23
C PHE A 8 -9.23 -6.00 12.60
N VAL A 9 -8.11 -5.33 12.81
CA VAL A 9 -8.03 -3.88 13.05
C VAL A 9 -7.08 -3.28 12.01
N PRO A 10 -7.58 -2.95 10.80
CA PRO A 10 -6.79 -2.32 9.76
C PRO A 10 -6.37 -0.89 10.13
N GLY A 11 -5.25 -0.45 9.58
CA GLY A 11 -4.76 0.93 9.66
C GLY A 11 -5.60 1.89 8.84
N PRO A 12 -5.29 3.20 8.87
CA PRO A 12 -6.03 4.19 8.11
C PRO A 12 -5.73 4.10 6.61
N GLY A 13 -6.73 4.46 5.80
CA GLY A 13 -6.60 4.55 4.35
C GLY A 13 -7.09 3.30 3.62
N ILE A 14 -7.55 3.54 2.40
CA ILE A 14 -8.20 2.52 1.55
C ILE A 14 -7.29 1.31 1.36
N GLY A 15 -6.00 1.51 1.12
CA GLY A 15 -5.07 0.41 0.85
C GLY A 15 -4.87 -0.56 2.03
N HIS A 16 -4.99 -0.09 3.27
CA HIS A 16 -4.90 -0.94 4.47
C HIS A 16 -6.18 -1.77 4.65
N LEU A 17 -7.34 -1.12 4.57
CA LEU A 17 -8.65 -1.78 4.71
C LEU A 17 -8.91 -2.78 3.58
N GLU A 18 -8.57 -2.42 2.34
CA GLU A 18 -8.67 -3.29 1.16
C GLU A 18 -7.85 -4.57 1.35
N SER A 19 -6.55 -4.43 1.66
CA SER A 19 -5.66 -5.58 1.86
C SER A 19 -6.15 -6.49 3.00
N ALA A 20 -6.61 -5.90 4.10
CA ALA A 20 -7.14 -6.64 5.24
C ALA A 20 -8.45 -7.39 4.89
N ALA A 21 -9.33 -6.75 4.12
CA ALA A 21 -10.56 -7.36 3.65
C ALA A 21 -10.31 -8.50 2.66
N GLU A 22 -9.34 -8.34 1.75
CA GLU A 22 -8.94 -9.42 0.83
C GLU A 22 -8.30 -10.59 1.56
N PHE A 23 -7.43 -10.32 2.54
CA PHE A 23 -6.89 -11.39 3.39
C PHE A 23 -8.01 -12.15 4.11
N ALA A 24 -8.96 -11.42 4.68
CA ALA A 24 -10.12 -12.02 5.33
C ALA A 24 -10.94 -12.89 4.38
N LYS A 25 -11.24 -12.43 3.16
CA LYS A 25 -11.95 -13.21 2.14
C LYS A 25 -11.20 -14.51 1.82
N GLN A 26 -9.89 -14.43 1.60
CA GLN A 26 -9.08 -15.61 1.26
C GLN A 26 -9.04 -16.64 2.39
N LEU A 27 -8.92 -16.22 3.65
CA LEU A 27 -9.01 -17.13 4.80
C LEU A 27 -10.34 -17.89 4.84
N LEU A 28 -11.45 -17.20 4.59
CA LEU A 28 -12.79 -17.79 4.57
C LEU A 28 -13.00 -18.75 3.39
N ASP A 29 -12.32 -18.51 2.27
CA ASP A 29 -12.35 -19.39 1.10
C ASP A 29 -11.50 -20.66 1.32
N ILE A 30 -10.46 -20.59 2.14
CA ILE A 30 -9.60 -21.74 2.49
C ILE A 30 -10.23 -22.61 3.57
N ASP A 31 -10.79 -22.02 4.64
CA ASP A 31 -11.29 -22.79 5.78
C ASP A 31 -12.59 -22.25 6.38
N ALA A 32 -13.65 -23.06 6.26
CA ALA A 32 -14.98 -22.74 6.78
C ALA A 32 -15.09 -22.71 8.32
N ARG A 33 -14.03 -23.06 9.06
CA ARG A 33 -13.95 -22.92 10.52
C ARG A 33 -13.67 -21.50 10.98
N ILE A 34 -13.32 -20.60 10.07
CA ILE A 34 -12.95 -19.24 10.42
C ILE A 34 -14.18 -18.34 10.26
N ALA A 35 -14.37 -17.44 11.22
CA ALA A 35 -15.24 -16.29 11.12
C ALA A 35 -14.40 -15.03 11.33
N ILE A 36 -14.79 -13.93 10.68
CA ILE A 36 -14.00 -12.70 10.70
C ILE A 36 -14.90 -11.52 10.98
N THR A 37 -14.45 -10.68 11.92
CA THR A 37 -14.97 -9.34 12.15
C THR A 37 -13.88 -8.32 11.85
N ILE A 38 -14.20 -7.28 11.08
CA ILE A 38 -13.29 -6.16 10.78
C ILE A 38 -13.80 -4.92 11.50
N LEU A 39 -12.95 -4.33 12.35
CA LEU A 39 -13.24 -3.07 13.04
C LEU A 39 -12.71 -1.90 12.22
N VAL A 40 -13.59 -1.03 11.74
CA VAL A 40 -13.22 0.11 10.91
C VAL A 40 -13.08 1.34 11.79
N ILE A 41 -11.84 1.80 11.98
CA ILE A 41 -11.53 3.03 12.72
C ILE A 41 -11.72 4.23 11.79
N ARG A 42 -12.61 5.14 12.19
CA ARG A 42 -12.84 6.40 11.49
C ARG A 42 -11.65 7.34 11.63
N THR A 43 -11.28 7.99 10.53
CA THR A 43 -10.24 9.02 10.51
C THR A 43 -10.66 10.22 9.65
N PRO A 44 -10.41 11.45 10.11
CA PRO A 44 -10.70 12.66 9.32
C PRO A 44 -9.77 12.82 8.10
N ILE A 45 -8.67 12.04 8.02
CA ILE A 45 -7.70 12.11 6.90
C ILE A 45 -8.24 11.43 5.63
N THR A 46 -9.10 10.43 5.80
CA THR A 46 -9.70 9.65 4.70
C THR A 46 -11.21 9.49 4.95
N PRO A 47 -12.00 10.55 4.68
CA PRO A 47 -13.44 10.56 4.99
C PRO A 47 -14.23 9.49 4.22
N ASP A 48 -13.70 9.03 3.09
CA ASP A 48 -14.37 8.03 2.22
C ASP A 48 -14.23 6.58 2.71
N VAL A 49 -13.50 6.34 3.81
CA VAL A 49 -13.31 4.98 4.34
C VAL A 49 -14.63 4.36 4.81
N ASP A 50 -15.58 5.15 5.29
CA ASP A 50 -16.91 4.68 5.71
C ASP A 50 -17.70 4.15 4.52
N ALA A 51 -17.83 4.96 3.46
CA ALA A 51 -18.52 4.56 2.24
C ALA A 51 -17.86 3.33 1.59
N TYR A 52 -16.53 3.25 1.64
CA TYR A 52 -15.81 2.07 1.16
C TYR A 52 -16.07 0.83 2.04
N ALA A 53 -16.05 0.96 3.36
CA ALA A 53 -16.37 -0.14 4.28
C ALA A 53 -17.81 -0.65 4.09
N GLU A 54 -18.78 0.25 3.91
CA GLU A 54 -20.17 -0.12 3.60
C GLU A 54 -20.27 -0.85 2.26
N SER A 55 -19.51 -0.42 1.23
CA SER A 55 -19.45 -1.13 -0.05
C SER A 55 -18.85 -2.54 0.08
N LEU A 56 -17.83 -2.69 0.93
CA LEU A 56 -17.21 -3.98 1.22
C LEU A 56 -18.17 -4.91 1.95
N ASP A 57 -18.87 -4.42 2.97
CA ASP A 57 -19.88 -5.17 3.72
C ASP A 57 -20.97 -5.71 2.79
N ALA A 58 -21.55 -4.83 1.95
CA ALA A 58 -22.53 -5.20 0.93
C ALA A 58 -21.99 -6.26 -0.04
N SER A 59 -20.74 -6.13 -0.48
CA SER A 59 -20.11 -7.06 -1.44
C SER A 59 -19.71 -8.42 -0.84
N SER A 60 -19.56 -8.49 0.49
CA SER A 60 -19.10 -9.68 1.20
C SER A 60 -20.20 -10.72 1.41
N GLY A 61 -21.46 -10.34 1.18
CA GLY A 61 -22.63 -11.21 1.37
C GLY A 61 -22.79 -11.67 2.83
N ASN A 62 -22.44 -10.82 3.79
CA ASN A 62 -22.42 -11.09 5.24
C ASN A 62 -21.44 -12.20 5.69
N ARG A 63 -20.47 -12.59 4.84
CA ARG A 63 -19.42 -13.56 5.24
C ARG A 63 -18.40 -12.95 6.21
N ILE A 64 -18.20 -11.64 6.12
CA ILE A 64 -17.34 -10.84 6.99
C ILE A 64 -18.24 -9.82 7.69
N ARG A 65 -18.07 -9.64 9.00
CA ARG A 65 -18.80 -8.62 9.75
C ARG A 65 -17.98 -7.34 9.85
N TYR A 66 -18.49 -6.24 9.31
CA TYR A 66 -17.87 -4.92 9.47
C TYR A 66 -18.50 -4.18 10.65
N ILE A 67 -17.67 -3.62 11.54
CA ILE A 67 -18.13 -2.77 12.65
C ILE A 67 -17.41 -1.44 12.56
N ILE A 68 -18.16 -0.40 12.19
CA ILE A 68 -17.64 0.96 12.17
C ILE A 68 -17.61 1.50 13.60
N LEU A 69 -16.42 1.89 14.06
CA LEU A 69 -16.22 2.39 15.41
C LEU A 69 -16.69 3.84 15.54
N PRO A 70 -17.12 4.27 16.75
CA PRO A 70 -17.49 5.66 16.98
C PRO A 70 -16.32 6.61 16.72
N LEU A 71 -16.66 7.85 16.38
CA LEU A 71 -15.67 8.93 16.32
C LEU A 71 -15.20 9.24 17.73
N VAL A 72 -13.88 9.35 17.90
CA VAL A 72 -13.25 9.94 19.08
C VAL A 72 -12.74 11.33 18.71
N ASP A 73 -12.49 12.16 19.72
CA ASP A 73 -11.89 13.48 19.49
C ASP A 73 -10.55 13.32 18.77
N PRO A 74 -10.39 13.95 17.59
CA PRO A 74 -9.15 13.82 16.83
C PRO A 74 -7.98 14.49 17.56
N PRO A 75 -6.75 13.98 17.40
CA PRO A 75 -5.55 14.68 17.87
C PRO A 75 -5.43 16.08 17.24
N SER A 76 -4.60 16.94 17.84
CA SER A 76 -4.32 18.28 17.31
C SER A 76 -3.90 18.22 15.83
N LEU A 77 -4.41 19.14 15.02
CA LEU A 77 -4.04 19.28 13.61
C LEU A 77 -2.55 19.56 13.43
N GLU A 78 -1.88 20.12 14.44
CA GLU A 78 -0.43 20.35 14.42
C GLU A 78 0.36 19.05 14.26
N LEU A 79 -0.20 17.91 14.70
CA LEU A 79 0.43 16.60 14.52
C LEU A 79 0.42 16.13 13.07
N LEU A 80 -0.40 16.72 12.17
CA LEU A 80 -0.39 16.39 10.74
C LEU A 80 0.93 16.71 10.04
N ARG A 81 1.83 17.47 10.69
CA ARG A 81 3.22 17.61 10.24
C ARG A 81 3.94 16.26 10.09
N CYS A 82 3.50 15.24 10.85
CA CYS A 82 3.89 13.84 10.70
C CYS A 82 2.60 12.99 10.68
N PRO A 83 2.03 12.70 9.50
CA PRO A 83 0.80 11.94 9.36
C PRO A 83 0.83 10.59 10.08
N GLU A 84 1.99 9.91 10.08
CA GLU A 84 2.20 8.63 10.77
C GLU A 84 2.01 8.75 12.29
N ASN A 85 2.52 9.83 12.89
CA ASN A 85 2.35 10.10 14.32
C ASN A 85 0.90 10.51 14.63
N TYR A 86 0.28 11.35 13.80
CA TYR A 86 -1.14 11.70 13.96
C TYR A 86 -2.02 10.43 14.01
N VAL A 87 -1.81 9.51 13.05
CA VAL A 87 -2.51 8.23 12.98
C VAL A 87 -2.27 7.40 14.24
N THR A 88 -1.02 7.31 14.69
CA THR A 88 -0.65 6.54 15.87
C THR A 88 -1.38 7.03 17.12
N VAL A 89 -1.40 8.35 17.34
CA VAL A 89 -2.08 8.95 18.49
C VAL A 89 -3.60 8.77 18.39
N LEU A 90 -4.18 8.95 17.20
CA LEU A 90 -5.62 8.71 16.97
C LEU A 90 -6.01 7.28 17.34
N PHE A 91 -5.22 6.30 16.89
CA PHE A 91 -5.50 4.89 17.14
C PHE A 91 -5.26 4.51 18.60
N GLU A 92 -4.25 5.09 19.26
CA GLU A 92 -4.09 4.95 20.71
C GLU A 92 -5.31 5.47 21.49
N GLY A 93 -5.92 6.57 21.05
CA GLY A 93 -7.19 7.08 21.59
C GLY A 93 -8.39 6.16 21.36
N GLN A 94 -8.33 5.26 20.37
CA GLN A 94 -9.41 4.33 20.02
C GLN A 94 -9.37 3.00 20.81
N LYS A 95 -8.37 2.76 21.67
CA LYS A 95 -8.22 1.51 22.43
C LYS A 95 -9.50 1.07 23.15
N HIS A 96 -10.14 2.02 23.85
CA HIS A 96 -11.37 1.74 24.60
C HIS A 96 -12.51 1.31 23.66
N CYS A 97 -12.69 2.02 22.56
CA CYS A 97 -13.73 1.72 21.57
C CYS A 97 -13.52 0.36 20.89
N VAL A 98 -12.27 0.02 20.56
CA VAL A 98 -11.91 -1.30 20.02
C VAL A 98 -12.26 -2.40 21.02
N LYS A 99 -11.83 -2.26 22.28
CA LYS A 99 -12.13 -3.24 23.34
C LYS A 99 -13.63 -3.39 23.57
N GLU A 100 -14.35 -2.27 23.69
CA GLU A 100 -15.80 -2.28 23.89
C GLU A 100 -16.54 -2.95 22.73
N ALA A 101 -16.14 -2.67 21.49
CA ALA A 101 -16.72 -3.31 20.31
C ALA A 101 -16.54 -4.83 20.34
N ILE A 102 -15.35 -5.32 20.71
CA ILE A 102 -15.07 -6.76 20.84
C ILE A 102 -15.92 -7.37 21.96
N VAL A 103 -15.94 -6.76 23.14
CA VAL A 103 -16.69 -7.25 24.31
C VAL A 103 -18.20 -7.29 24.04
N LYS A 104 -18.72 -6.31 23.30
CA LYS A 104 -20.16 -6.18 23.04
C LYS A 104 -20.64 -7.02 21.85
N HIS A 105 -19.84 -7.13 20.81
CA HIS A 105 -20.28 -7.72 19.54
C HIS A 105 -19.63 -9.06 19.24
N VAL A 106 -18.43 -9.35 19.76
CA VAL A 106 -17.68 -10.57 19.44
C VAL A 106 -17.81 -11.60 20.57
N LEU A 107 -17.40 -11.25 21.80
CA LEU A 107 -17.36 -12.18 22.94
C LEU A 107 -18.71 -12.82 23.32
N PRO A 108 -19.87 -12.16 23.18
CA PRO A 108 -21.16 -12.80 23.47
C PRO A 108 -21.57 -13.85 22.44
N GLY A 109 -20.85 -13.93 21.32
CA GLY A 109 -21.07 -14.92 20.27
C GLY A 109 -20.75 -16.35 20.73
N SER A 110 -21.23 -17.33 19.97
CA SER A 110 -20.95 -18.76 20.21
C SER A 110 -19.57 -19.20 19.72
N LYS A 111 -18.82 -18.30 19.07
CA LYS A 111 -17.51 -18.55 18.47
C LYS A 111 -16.43 -17.99 19.41
N PRO A 112 -15.47 -18.80 19.89
CA PRO A 112 -14.38 -18.29 20.68
C PRO A 112 -13.49 -17.35 19.84
N LEU A 113 -13.05 -16.26 20.46
CA LEU A 113 -12.10 -15.31 19.87
C LEU A 113 -10.72 -15.95 19.82
N ALA A 114 -10.18 -16.13 18.60
CA ALA A 114 -8.87 -16.75 18.37
C ALA A 114 -7.70 -15.77 18.42
N GLY A 115 -7.96 -14.48 18.23
CA GLY A 115 -6.94 -13.45 18.27
C GLY A 115 -7.29 -12.22 17.46
N LEU A 116 -6.37 -11.25 17.50
CA LEU A 116 -6.48 -9.99 16.79
C LEU A 116 -5.43 -9.89 15.69
N VAL A 117 -5.85 -9.55 14.48
CA VAL A 117 -4.97 -9.23 13.35
C VAL A 117 -4.86 -7.72 13.26
N LEU A 118 -3.68 -7.18 13.58
CA LEU A 118 -3.44 -5.76 13.83
C LEU A 118 -2.54 -5.18 12.76
N ASP A 119 -2.97 -4.11 12.10
CA ASP A 119 -2.11 -3.35 11.21
C ASP A 119 -0.86 -2.81 11.93
N PHE A 120 0.22 -2.53 11.18
CA PHE A 120 1.46 -2.02 11.76
C PHE A 120 1.33 -0.64 12.44
N PHE A 121 0.29 0.15 12.14
CA PHE A 121 -0.04 1.36 12.91
C PHE A 121 -0.82 1.07 14.21
N CYS A 122 -1.32 -0.15 14.39
CA CYS A 122 -2.22 -0.54 15.48
C CYS A 122 -1.52 -1.26 16.63
N THR A 123 -0.21 -1.08 16.84
CA THR A 123 0.54 -1.79 17.92
C THR A 123 -0.03 -1.51 19.31
N SER A 124 -0.70 -0.38 19.49
CA SER A 124 -1.40 -0.04 20.72
C SER A 124 -2.51 -1.05 21.07
N MET A 125 -3.08 -1.75 20.07
CA MET A 125 -4.11 -2.79 20.25
C MET A 125 -3.55 -4.14 20.71
N ILE A 126 -2.23 -4.31 20.74
CA ILE A 126 -1.60 -5.46 21.40
C ILE A 126 -2.00 -5.47 22.88
N ASP A 127 -2.12 -4.30 23.51
CA ASP A 127 -2.55 -4.16 24.91
C ASP A 127 -3.99 -4.66 25.09
N VAL A 128 -4.87 -4.36 24.12
CA VAL A 128 -6.26 -4.85 24.11
C VAL A 128 -6.29 -6.38 23.99
N ALA A 129 -5.44 -6.96 23.13
CA ALA A 129 -5.32 -8.41 23.00
C ALA A 129 -4.91 -9.07 24.33
N ASN A 130 -3.90 -8.50 24.99
CA ASN A 130 -3.41 -8.95 26.28
C ASN A 130 -4.48 -8.87 27.38
N GLU A 131 -5.23 -7.76 27.45
CA GLU A 131 -6.33 -7.59 28.42
C GLU A 131 -7.47 -8.59 28.21
N LEU A 132 -7.69 -9.02 26.96
CA LEU A 132 -8.67 -10.03 26.59
C LEU A 132 -8.13 -11.47 26.66
N ASN A 133 -6.86 -11.65 27.04
CA ASN A 133 -6.16 -12.94 27.08
C ASN A 133 -6.19 -13.72 25.75
N VAL A 134 -6.07 -13.01 24.63
CA VAL A 134 -6.00 -13.60 23.28
C VAL A 134 -4.72 -13.12 22.57
N PRO A 135 -4.18 -13.89 21.61
CA PRO A 135 -2.99 -13.48 20.89
C PRO A 135 -3.28 -12.34 19.89
N SER A 136 -2.23 -11.60 19.55
CA SER A 136 -2.22 -10.65 18.45
C SER A 136 -1.28 -11.11 17.34
N TYR A 137 -1.56 -10.72 16.10
CA TYR A 137 -0.76 -10.97 14.90
C TYR A 137 -0.55 -9.65 14.19
N LEU A 138 0.67 -9.38 13.73
CA LEU A 138 0.97 -8.21 12.93
C LEU A 138 0.52 -8.46 11.49
N PHE A 139 -0.34 -7.59 10.96
CA PHE A 139 -0.63 -7.49 9.54
C PHE A 139 0.17 -6.34 8.94
N PHE A 140 0.96 -6.65 7.91
CA PHE A 140 1.87 -5.72 7.27
C PHE A 140 1.50 -5.60 5.78
N PRO A 141 0.62 -4.64 5.40
CA PRO A 141 0.21 -4.43 4.01
C PRO A 141 1.28 -3.68 3.19
N SER A 142 2.55 -4.03 3.38
CA SER A 142 3.71 -3.50 2.65
C SER A 142 4.78 -4.60 2.50
N THR A 143 5.99 -4.23 2.10
CA THR A 143 7.08 -5.16 1.75
C THR A 143 7.67 -5.87 2.98
N ALA A 144 8.19 -7.09 2.78
CA ALA A 144 9.01 -7.76 3.80
C ALA A 144 10.29 -6.96 4.07
N ALA A 145 10.87 -6.33 3.04
CA ALA A 145 12.03 -5.46 3.19
C ALA A 145 11.76 -4.30 4.15
N PHE A 146 10.62 -3.61 4.00
CA PHE A 146 10.23 -2.48 4.85
C PHE A 146 9.91 -2.92 6.29
N LEU A 147 9.29 -4.09 6.50
CA LEU A 147 9.17 -4.66 7.84
C LEU A 147 10.54 -4.81 8.51
N GLY A 148 11.54 -5.27 7.76
CA GLY A 148 12.92 -5.35 8.25
C GLY A 148 13.54 -4.00 8.59
N LEU A 149 13.29 -2.95 7.80
CA LEU A 149 13.70 -1.59 8.16
C LEU A 149 13.07 -1.15 9.50
N MET A 150 11.77 -1.41 9.69
CA MET A 150 11.06 -1.06 10.92
C MET A 150 11.65 -1.78 12.14
N LEU A 151 11.97 -3.07 12.01
CA LEU A 151 12.63 -3.86 13.05
C LEU A 151 14.07 -3.41 13.31
N TYR A 152 14.73 -2.77 12.34
CA TYR A 152 16.10 -2.26 12.44
C TYR A 152 16.19 -0.86 13.07
N LEU A 153 15.12 -0.07 13.13
CA LEU A 153 15.15 1.29 13.69
C LEU A 153 15.73 1.36 15.12
N PRO A 154 15.34 0.47 16.07
CA PRO A 154 15.95 0.47 17.41
C PRO A 154 17.45 0.19 17.38
N THR A 155 17.89 -0.80 16.58
CA THR A 155 19.31 -1.13 16.42
C THR A 155 20.11 0.02 15.81
N HIS A 156 19.53 0.72 14.84
CA HIS A 156 20.14 1.95 14.30
C HIS A 156 20.32 2.99 15.41
N TYR A 157 19.27 3.26 16.18
CA TYR A 157 19.33 4.26 17.25
C TYR A 157 20.32 3.89 18.36
N GLU A 158 20.39 2.61 18.76
CA GLU A 158 21.39 2.12 19.71
C GLU A 158 22.82 2.31 19.22
N LYS A 159 23.06 2.10 17.92
CA LYS A 159 24.39 2.21 17.30
C LYS A 159 24.84 3.65 17.09
N PHE A 160 23.93 4.54 16.70
CA PHE A 160 24.28 5.89 16.25
C PHE A 160 23.79 7.01 17.18
N GLY A 161 22.85 6.74 18.09
CA GLY A 161 22.28 7.72 19.01
C GLY A 161 21.44 8.82 18.35
N LYS A 162 21.03 8.62 17.09
CA LYS A 162 20.27 9.59 16.29
C LYS A 162 19.33 8.87 15.31
N CYS A 163 18.36 9.61 14.78
CA CYS A 163 17.62 9.18 13.59
C CYS A 163 18.51 9.26 12.33
N PHE A 164 17.99 8.76 11.22
CA PHE A 164 18.63 8.91 9.92
C PHE A 164 18.66 10.38 9.50
N ASP A 165 19.61 10.75 8.65
CA ASP A 165 19.66 12.04 7.97
C ASP A 165 19.76 11.82 6.46
N ILE A 166 19.06 12.62 5.66
CA ILE A 166 19.03 12.47 4.19
C ILE A 166 20.42 12.57 3.54
N LEU A 167 21.37 13.23 4.23
CA LEU A 167 22.77 13.39 3.81
C LEU A 167 23.70 12.31 4.38
N ASP A 168 23.20 11.38 5.19
CA ASP A 168 23.98 10.23 5.67
C ASP A 168 24.42 9.34 4.48
N PRO A 169 25.51 8.57 4.64
CA PRO A 169 25.91 7.58 3.64
C PRO A 169 24.87 6.45 3.52
N ASP A 170 25.07 5.59 2.52
CA ASP A 170 24.25 4.40 2.34
C ASP A 170 24.33 3.47 3.56
N PHE A 171 23.23 2.80 3.86
CA PHE A 171 23.10 1.93 5.03
C PHE A 171 22.93 0.47 4.63
N ASP A 172 23.68 -0.41 5.28
CA ASP A 172 23.43 -1.85 5.24
C ASP A 172 22.27 -2.18 6.18
N ILE A 173 21.06 -2.30 5.62
CA ILE A 173 19.86 -2.73 6.35
C ILE A 173 19.66 -4.23 6.07
N PRO A 174 19.53 -5.09 7.11
CA PRO A 174 19.63 -6.55 6.93
C PRO A 174 18.72 -7.16 5.87
N THR A 175 17.50 -6.65 5.72
CA THR A 175 16.50 -7.17 4.76
C THR A 175 16.67 -6.67 3.33
N TYR A 176 17.68 -5.85 3.06
CA TYR A 176 17.99 -5.33 1.74
C TYR A 176 19.26 -5.99 1.20
N THR A 177 19.25 -6.40 -0.08
CA THR A 177 20.40 -7.09 -0.69
C THR A 177 21.57 -6.15 -0.96
N TYR A 178 21.28 -4.89 -1.28
CA TYR A 178 22.28 -3.84 -1.49
C TYR A 178 22.15 -2.76 -0.42
N SER A 179 23.25 -2.04 -0.17
CA SER A 179 23.24 -0.88 0.70
C SER A 179 22.18 0.13 0.22
N VAL A 180 21.37 0.61 1.15
CA VAL A 180 20.22 1.48 0.87
C VAL A 180 20.68 2.93 0.93
N PRO A 181 20.57 3.70 -0.17
CA PRO A 181 20.91 5.11 -0.14
C PRO A 181 20.05 5.88 0.85
N SER A 182 20.63 6.74 1.69
CA SER A 182 19.85 7.46 2.69
C SER A 182 18.69 8.25 2.06
N ARG A 183 18.93 8.86 0.88
CA ARG A 183 17.92 9.62 0.13
C ARG A 183 16.66 8.84 -0.29
N VAL A 184 16.67 7.51 -0.26
CA VAL A 184 15.49 6.68 -0.57
C VAL A 184 14.78 6.13 0.66
N LEU A 185 15.26 6.42 1.88
CA LEU A 185 14.55 6.05 3.11
C LEU A 185 13.23 6.84 3.27
N PRO A 186 12.21 6.29 3.95
CA PRO A 186 10.95 6.99 4.20
C PRO A 186 11.15 8.32 4.93
N THR A 187 10.38 9.38 4.60
CA THR A 187 10.57 10.72 5.20
C THR A 187 10.48 10.69 6.72
N VAL A 188 9.58 9.86 7.26
CA VAL A 188 9.32 9.73 8.69
C VAL A 188 10.58 9.33 9.49
N VAL A 189 11.55 8.64 8.88
CA VAL A 189 12.78 8.24 9.59
C VAL A 189 13.82 9.36 9.71
N PHE A 190 13.60 10.51 9.05
CA PHE A 190 14.43 11.71 9.18
C PHE A 190 13.87 12.71 10.19
N ASP A 191 12.63 12.53 10.65
CA ASP A 191 11.99 13.45 11.59
C ASP A 191 12.55 13.22 13.00
N LYS A 192 13.31 14.21 13.47
CA LYS A 192 14.04 14.20 14.76
C LYS A 192 13.12 14.43 15.97
N GLU A 193 11.89 14.87 15.76
CA GLU A 193 11.03 15.33 16.83
C GLU A 193 10.04 14.25 17.29
N ILE A 194 9.31 13.65 16.35
CA ILE A 194 8.21 12.71 16.65
C ILE A 194 8.18 11.51 15.70
N GLY A 195 8.54 11.68 14.43
CA GLY A 195 8.34 10.65 13.40
C GLY A 195 9.22 9.43 13.58
N PHE A 196 10.54 9.62 13.74
CA PHE A 196 11.46 8.49 13.94
C PHE A 196 11.12 7.73 15.23
N GLU A 197 10.87 8.44 16.34
CA GLU A 197 10.50 7.81 17.62
C GLU A 197 9.17 7.05 17.50
N CYS A 198 8.17 7.61 16.82
CA CYS A 198 6.90 6.95 16.56
C CYS A 198 7.10 5.61 15.82
N MET A 199 7.86 5.61 14.73
CA MET A 199 8.10 4.39 13.94
C MET A 199 8.98 3.38 14.68
N MET A 200 9.97 3.86 15.44
CA MET A 200 10.78 3.01 16.32
C MET A 200 9.95 2.35 17.42
N LYS A 201 8.98 3.07 18.01
CA LYS A 201 8.02 2.53 18.99
C LYS A 201 7.17 1.42 18.36
N HIS A 202 6.70 1.58 17.12
CA HIS A 202 6.00 0.49 16.44
C HIS A 202 6.91 -0.72 16.19
N GLY A 203 8.09 -0.49 15.61
CA GLY A 203 9.05 -1.53 15.29
C GLY A 203 9.49 -2.37 16.49
N SER A 204 9.66 -1.75 17.68
CA SER A 204 10.02 -2.46 18.90
C SER A 204 8.90 -3.37 19.43
N ARG A 205 7.65 -3.03 19.15
CA ARG A 205 6.46 -3.78 19.59
C ARG A 205 6.06 -4.90 18.65
N PHE A 206 6.50 -4.89 17.39
CA PHE A 206 6.12 -5.92 16.42
C PHE A 206 6.42 -7.35 16.91
N LYS A 207 7.57 -7.56 17.57
CA LYS A 207 7.97 -8.87 18.12
C LYS A 207 7.13 -9.32 19.33
N GLU A 208 6.24 -8.48 19.88
CA GLU A 208 5.25 -8.90 20.90
C GLU A 208 4.13 -9.78 20.29
N THR A 209 3.91 -9.68 18.98
CA THR A 209 2.87 -10.45 18.27
C THR A 209 3.28 -11.91 18.07
N LYS A 210 2.29 -12.78 17.85
CA LYS A 210 2.47 -14.22 17.62
C LYS A 210 2.83 -14.59 16.18
N GLY A 211 2.83 -13.64 15.26
CA GLY A 211 3.12 -13.89 13.86
C GLY A 211 3.16 -12.62 13.02
N PHE A 212 4.00 -12.60 12.00
CA PHE A 212 4.05 -11.57 10.97
C PHE A 212 3.29 -12.05 9.75
N ILE A 213 2.22 -11.36 9.38
CA ILE A 213 1.41 -11.62 8.20
C ILE A 213 1.71 -10.50 7.20
N ILE A 214 2.44 -10.82 6.14
CA ILE A 214 3.00 -9.82 5.22
C ILE A 214 2.29 -9.95 3.87
N ASN A 215 1.82 -8.83 3.32
CA ASN A 215 1.20 -8.79 1.98
C ASN A 215 2.27 -8.88 0.87
N THR A 216 3.05 -9.94 0.87
CA THR A 216 4.05 -10.25 -0.16
C THR A 216 4.08 -11.75 -0.44
N PHE A 217 4.87 -12.17 -1.42
CA PHE A 217 5.11 -13.57 -1.74
C PHE A 217 6.60 -13.85 -1.92
N VAL A 218 7.03 -15.05 -1.53
CA VAL A 218 8.45 -15.42 -1.47
C VAL A 218 9.16 -15.26 -2.82
N GLU A 219 8.47 -15.52 -3.93
CA GLU A 219 9.07 -15.41 -5.26
C GLU A 219 9.38 -13.96 -5.68
N LEU A 220 8.84 -12.95 -4.98
CA LEU A 220 9.15 -11.54 -5.15
C LEU A 220 10.26 -11.09 -4.20
N GLU A 221 10.15 -11.42 -2.90
CA GLU A 221 11.02 -10.89 -1.84
C GLU A 221 11.82 -11.98 -1.09
N SER A 222 12.26 -13.03 -1.78
CA SER A 222 12.96 -14.19 -1.16
C SER A 222 14.05 -13.80 -0.16
N TYR A 223 14.94 -12.87 -0.51
CA TYR A 223 16.02 -12.42 0.38
C TYR A 223 15.50 -11.82 1.69
N ALA A 224 14.57 -10.87 1.62
CA ALA A 224 14.01 -10.23 2.82
C ALA A 224 13.26 -11.24 3.68
N VAL A 225 12.48 -12.13 3.06
CA VAL A 225 11.76 -13.20 3.76
C VAL A 225 12.72 -14.16 4.46
N ASP A 226 13.78 -14.61 3.78
CA ASP A 226 14.78 -15.52 4.34
C ASP A 226 15.48 -14.91 5.55
N VAL A 227 15.81 -13.61 5.50
CA VAL A 227 16.39 -12.87 6.64
C VAL A 227 15.42 -12.83 7.82
N LEU A 228 14.14 -12.51 7.57
CA LEU A 228 13.11 -12.43 8.61
C LEU A 228 12.86 -13.80 9.27
N VAL A 229 12.80 -14.87 8.48
CA VAL A 229 12.60 -16.26 8.94
C VAL A 229 13.82 -16.79 9.71
N SER A 230 15.03 -16.38 9.32
CA SER A 230 16.27 -16.86 9.93
C SER A 230 16.56 -16.26 11.31
N ASP A 231 16.02 -15.08 11.63
CA ASP A 231 16.13 -14.50 12.97
C ASP A 231 15.19 -15.21 13.96
N LYS A 232 15.77 -16.03 14.84
CA LYS A 232 15.04 -16.81 15.85
C LYS A 232 14.29 -15.95 16.88
N ASN A 233 14.57 -14.65 16.95
CA ASN A 233 13.84 -13.72 17.81
C ASN A 233 12.54 -13.23 17.15
N ASN A 234 12.35 -13.46 15.85
CA ASN A 234 11.11 -13.12 15.17
C ASN A 234 10.04 -14.20 15.41
N PRO A 235 8.76 -13.81 15.51
CA PRO A 235 7.67 -14.77 15.43
C PRO A 235 7.59 -15.37 14.01
N PRO A 236 6.79 -16.44 13.81
CA PRO A 236 6.55 -17.02 12.48
C PRO A 236 6.16 -15.97 11.44
N VAL A 237 6.71 -16.13 10.23
CA VAL A 237 6.48 -15.25 9.09
C VAL A 237 5.55 -15.94 8.10
N TYR A 238 4.46 -15.27 7.76
CA TYR A 238 3.47 -15.72 6.78
C TYR A 238 3.41 -14.71 5.62
N THR A 239 3.86 -15.13 4.44
CA THR A 239 3.75 -14.34 3.21
C THR A 239 2.43 -14.69 2.54
N VAL A 240 1.45 -13.79 2.59
CA VAL A 240 0.06 -14.07 2.17
C VAL A 240 -0.36 -13.27 0.93
N GLY A 241 0.57 -12.56 0.29
CA GLY A 241 0.29 -11.74 -0.87
C GLY A 241 0.34 -12.49 -2.21
N PRO A 242 -0.01 -11.84 -3.32
CA PRO A 242 -0.64 -10.52 -3.37
C PRO A 242 -2.11 -10.56 -2.93
N LEU A 243 -2.50 -9.67 -2.01
CA LEU A 243 -3.88 -9.44 -1.60
C LEU A 243 -4.45 -8.26 -2.39
N LEU A 244 -5.30 -8.54 -3.38
CA LEU A 244 -5.78 -7.56 -4.36
C LEU A 244 -7.31 -7.62 -4.51
N ASP A 245 -8.01 -6.49 -4.44
CA ASP A 245 -9.43 -6.44 -4.79
C ASP A 245 -9.57 -6.34 -6.32
N LEU A 246 -9.73 -7.49 -6.97
CA LEU A 246 -9.85 -7.58 -8.42
C LEU A 246 -11.27 -7.26 -8.94
N LYS A 247 -12.18 -6.81 -8.07
CA LYS A 247 -13.55 -6.46 -8.50
C LYS A 247 -13.57 -5.08 -9.17
N LYS A 248 -14.52 -4.91 -10.09
CA LYS A 248 -14.75 -3.63 -10.78
C LYS A 248 -15.22 -2.58 -9.79
N ALA A 249 -14.44 -1.52 -9.62
CA ALA A 249 -14.86 -0.36 -8.84
C ALA A 249 -15.98 0.39 -9.60
N PRO A 250 -17.11 0.73 -8.94
CA PRO A 250 -18.14 1.56 -9.55
C PRO A 250 -17.63 3.00 -9.62
N VAL A 251 -16.93 3.36 -10.69
CA VAL A 251 -16.43 4.73 -10.94
C VAL A 251 -17.33 5.41 -11.97
N VAL A 252 -17.68 6.68 -11.73
CA VAL A 252 -18.56 7.46 -12.63
C VAL A 252 -18.01 7.52 -14.07
N GLU A 253 -16.68 7.62 -14.21
CA GLU A 253 -15.99 7.66 -15.51
C GLU A 253 -15.60 6.28 -16.06
N HIS A 254 -16.00 5.19 -15.39
CA HIS A 254 -15.56 3.82 -15.72
C HIS A 254 -15.80 3.48 -17.19
N GLU A 255 -17.04 3.59 -17.66
CA GLU A 255 -17.41 3.23 -19.03
C GLU A 255 -16.65 4.09 -20.07
N ASN A 256 -16.48 5.39 -19.80
CA ASN A 256 -15.77 6.29 -20.70
C ASN A 256 -14.28 5.92 -20.82
N ILE A 257 -13.64 5.60 -19.69
CA ILE A 257 -12.24 5.19 -19.65
C ILE A 257 -12.05 3.87 -20.40
N MET A 258 -12.90 2.88 -20.13
CA MET A 258 -12.80 1.57 -20.78
C MET A 258 -13.08 1.65 -22.29
N ASN A 259 -14.11 2.38 -22.71
CA ASN A 259 -14.42 2.60 -24.13
C ASN A 259 -13.27 3.29 -24.86
N TRP A 260 -12.60 4.27 -24.22
CA TRP A 260 -11.43 4.91 -24.83
C TRP A 260 -10.27 3.93 -24.98
N LEU A 261 -9.98 3.13 -23.95
CA LEU A 261 -8.93 2.10 -23.97
C LEU A 261 -9.19 1.02 -25.04
N ASP A 262 -10.44 0.62 -25.27
CA ASP A 262 -10.84 -0.35 -26.29
C ASP A 262 -10.46 0.10 -27.72
N THR A 263 -10.34 1.41 -27.94
CA THR A 263 -9.94 1.97 -29.25
C THR A 263 -8.43 2.06 -29.46
N GLN A 264 -7.63 1.74 -28.44
CA GLN A 264 -6.18 1.87 -28.48
C GLN A 264 -5.50 0.54 -28.87
N PRO A 265 -4.36 0.58 -29.58
CA PRO A 265 -3.58 -0.62 -29.85
C PRO A 265 -3.05 -1.30 -28.59
N ASP A 266 -2.81 -2.61 -28.67
CA ASP A 266 -2.24 -3.39 -27.58
C ASP A 266 -0.90 -2.81 -27.08
N SER A 267 -0.76 -2.75 -25.75
CA SER A 267 0.44 -2.30 -25.04
C SER A 267 0.98 -0.95 -25.56
N SER A 268 0.10 -0.01 -25.91
CA SER A 268 0.45 1.28 -26.49
C SER A 268 0.17 2.48 -25.59
N VAL A 269 -0.59 2.29 -24.50
CA VAL A 269 -0.99 3.34 -23.56
C VAL A 269 -0.09 3.30 -22.32
N VAL A 270 0.43 4.45 -21.92
CA VAL A 270 1.01 4.66 -20.59
C VAL A 270 -0.09 5.12 -19.65
N PHE A 271 -0.27 4.41 -18.55
CA PHE A 271 -1.14 4.86 -17.48
C PHE A 271 -0.32 5.68 -16.45
N LEU A 272 -0.82 6.84 -16.04
CA LEU A 272 -0.21 7.67 -15.00
C LEU A 272 -1.21 7.82 -13.86
N CYS A 273 -0.88 7.26 -12.69
CA CYS A 273 -1.70 7.38 -11.48
C CYS A 273 -0.83 7.27 -10.23
N PHE A 274 -1.12 8.14 -9.26
CA PHE A 274 -0.24 8.39 -8.12
C PHE A 274 -0.90 7.99 -6.79
N GLY A 275 -1.75 6.95 -6.85
CA GLY A 275 -2.45 6.42 -5.68
C GLY A 275 -3.60 7.28 -5.22
N SER A 276 -4.15 6.95 -4.06
CA SER A 276 -5.30 7.65 -3.50
C SER A 276 -4.95 9.08 -3.08
N MET A 277 -3.77 9.27 -2.46
CA MET A 277 -3.36 10.55 -1.86
C MET A 277 -2.29 11.33 -2.64
N GLY A 278 -1.80 10.82 -3.78
CA GLY A 278 -0.77 11.50 -4.57
C GLY A 278 -1.33 12.61 -5.44
N GLY A 279 -0.62 13.73 -5.48
CA GLY A 279 -0.88 14.87 -6.34
C GLY A 279 0.42 15.64 -6.57
N PHE A 280 0.38 16.59 -7.49
CA PHE A 280 1.54 17.43 -7.82
C PHE A 280 1.15 18.90 -7.87
N GLU A 281 2.09 19.76 -7.50
CA GLU A 281 2.03 21.19 -7.76
C GLU A 281 1.88 21.50 -9.27
N PRO A 282 1.22 22.62 -9.64
CA PRO A 282 0.99 23.01 -11.03
C PRO A 282 2.26 23.02 -11.90
N THR A 283 3.39 23.45 -11.35
CA THR A 283 4.68 23.50 -12.05
C THR A 283 5.15 22.11 -12.50
N GLN A 284 4.90 21.08 -11.69
CA GLN A 284 5.25 19.70 -12.02
C GLN A 284 4.24 19.09 -13.01
N LEU A 285 2.95 19.44 -12.90
CA LEU A 285 1.93 19.05 -13.89
C LEU A 285 2.28 19.56 -15.29
N VAL A 286 2.79 20.80 -15.40
CA VAL A 286 3.29 21.36 -16.67
C VAL A 286 4.44 20.54 -17.25
N GLN A 287 5.41 20.11 -16.43
CA GLN A 287 6.51 19.26 -16.91
C GLN A 287 6.03 17.90 -17.40
N ILE A 288 5.07 17.29 -16.70
CA ILE A 288 4.44 16.03 -17.12
C ILE A 288 3.74 16.21 -18.47
N ALA A 289 2.94 17.27 -18.64
CA ALA A 289 2.25 17.56 -19.88
C ALA A 289 3.22 17.76 -21.06
N ILE A 290 4.30 18.53 -20.87
CA ILE A 290 5.33 18.71 -21.90
C ILE A 290 5.97 17.38 -22.29
N ALA A 291 6.27 16.52 -21.32
CA ALA A 291 6.86 15.21 -21.58
C ALA A 291 5.90 14.27 -22.32
N LEU A 292 4.61 14.24 -21.94
CA LEU A 292 3.58 13.47 -22.63
C LEU A 292 3.44 13.91 -24.09
N GLU A 293 3.35 15.22 -24.35
CA GLU A 293 3.28 15.80 -25.70
C GLU A 293 4.48 15.37 -26.57
N ARG A 294 5.71 15.48 -26.03
CA ARG A 294 6.97 15.16 -26.74
C ARG A 294 7.24 13.67 -26.92
N SER A 295 6.84 12.86 -25.95
CA SER A 295 7.06 11.40 -25.98
C SER A 295 6.28 10.72 -27.12
N GLU A 296 5.21 11.38 -27.58
CA GLU A 296 4.22 10.89 -28.55
C GLU A 296 3.56 9.56 -28.15
N GLN A 297 3.72 9.14 -26.90
CA GLN A 297 3.03 7.97 -26.36
C GLN A 297 1.55 8.28 -26.18
N ARG A 298 0.72 7.24 -26.30
CA ARG A 298 -0.66 7.35 -25.84
C ARG A 298 -0.67 7.30 -24.32
N PHE A 299 -1.58 8.04 -23.69
CA PHE A 299 -1.62 8.08 -22.23
C PHE A 299 -3.03 8.17 -21.68
N LEU A 300 -3.22 7.54 -20.53
CA LEU A 300 -4.33 7.81 -19.61
C LEU A 300 -3.73 8.40 -18.35
N TRP A 301 -4.10 9.63 -18.01
CA TRP A 301 -3.55 10.34 -16.86
C TRP A 301 -4.65 10.68 -15.86
N SER A 302 -4.60 10.03 -14.69
CA SER A 302 -5.41 10.41 -13.54
C SER A 302 -4.74 11.58 -12.83
N ILE A 303 -5.34 12.77 -12.91
CA ILE A 303 -4.78 13.99 -12.32
C ILE A 303 -5.54 14.33 -11.05
N ARG A 304 -4.77 14.60 -9.99
CA ARG A 304 -5.25 15.20 -8.74
C ARG A 304 -4.33 16.34 -8.34
N GLN A 305 -4.92 17.38 -7.76
CA GLN A 305 -4.14 18.47 -7.19
C GLN A 305 -3.60 18.07 -5.82
N GLU A 306 -2.37 18.48 -5.52
CA GLU A 306 -1.79 18.35 -4.18
C GLU A 306 -2.64 19.10 -3.15
N ARG A 307 -2.75 18.54 -1.93
CA ARG A 307 -3.59 19.11 -0.87
C ARG A 307 -3.05 20.49 -0.44
N ALA A 308 -3.95 21.43 -0.14
CA ALA A 308 -3.57 22.60 0.65
C ALA A 308 -3.15 22.17 2.06
N LYS A 309 -2.06 22.76 2.59
CA LYS A 309 -1.41 22.35 3.85
C LYS A 309 -2.32 22.38 5.10
N ASP A 310 -3.49 23.01 5.01
CA ASP A 310 -4.42 23.31 6.10
C ASP A 310 -5.80 22.65 5.96
N LYS A 311 -6.04 21.79 4.95
CA LYS A 311 -7.36 21.19 4.71
C LYS A 311 -7.35 19.65 4.69
N PHE A 312 -8.43 19.09 5.21
CA PHE A 312 -8.78 17.67 5.08
C PHE A 312 -9.46 17.39 3.73
N GLY A 313 -9.23 16.20 3.17
CA GLY A 313 -9.86 15.74 1.93
C GLY A 313 -9.16 16.15 0.64
N PHE A 314 -9.73 15.74 -0.49
CA PHE A 314 -9.28 16.12 -1.83
C PHE A 314 -9.99 17.40 -2.29
N ILE A 315 -9.33 18.19 -3.13
CA ILE A 315 -10.05 19.10 -4.01
C ILE A 315 -10.49 18.22 -5.18
N ASP A 316 -11.79 17.89 -5.23
CA ASP A 316 -12.36 17.18 -6.37
C ASP A 316 -12.05 17.94 -7.66
N GLY A 317 -11.69 17.15 -8.67
CA GLY A 317 -11.50 17.46 -10.11
C GLY A 317 -11.46 18.93 -10.52
N PHE A 318 -10.39 19.31 -11.22
CA PHE A 318 -10.21 20.63 -11.83
C PHE A 318 -11.48 21.12 -12.53
N SER A 319 -11.99 22.27 -12.08
CA SER A 319 -12.96 23.04 -12.85
C SER A 319 -12.33 23.80 -14.03
N ASN A 320 -10.99 23.80 -14.19
CA ASN A 320 -10.34 24.32 -15.41
C ASN A 320 -8.91 23.77 -15.66
N LEU A 321 -8.78 22.57 -16.26
CA LEU A 321 -7.49 22.01 -16.67
C LEU A 321 -6.71 22.92 -17.64
N ASP A 322 -7.43 23.71 -18.44
CA ASP A 322 -6.86 24.65 -19.42
C ASP A 322 -6.08 25.81 -18.77
N GLU A 323 -6.32 26.10 -17.49
CA GLU A 323 -5.57 27.13 -16.75
C GLU A 323 -4.21 26.63 -16.26
N ILE A 324 -4.02 25.31 -16.15
CA ILE A 324 -2.83 24.69 -15.55
C ILE A 324 -1.95 24.04 -16.61
N LEU A 325 -2.56 23.36 -17.57
CA LEU A 325 -1.82 22.66 -18.62
C LEU A 325 -1.30 23.65 -19.66
N PRO A 326 -0.20 23.33 -20.37
CA PRO A 326 0.29 24.18 -21.45
C PRO A 326 -0.80 24.48 -22.47
N HIS A 327 -0.86 25.73 -22.94
CA HIS A 327 -1.85 26.15 -23.93
C HIS A 327 -1.84 25.23 -25.16
N GLY A 328 -3.01 24.71 -25.52
CA GLY A 328 -3.19 23.80 -26.66
C GLY A 328 -2.90 22.32 -26.35
N PHE A 329 -2.60 21.95 -25.10
CA PHE A 329 -2.20 20.58 -24.76
C PHE A 329 -3.29 19.56 -25.10
N LEU A 330 -4.55 19.84 -24.78
CA LEU A 330 -5.67 18.94 -25.06
C LEU A 330 -5.86 18.75 -26.57
N GLU A 331 -5.76 19.82 -27.36
CA GLU A 331 -5.88 19.76 -28.81
C GLU A 331 -4.72 18.97 -29.45
N LYS A 332 -3.48 19.21 -28.99
CA LYS A 332 -2.29 18.51 -29.48
C LYS A 332 -2.23 17.04 -29.06
N THR A 333 -2.96 16.66 -28.01
CA THR A 333 -3.02 15.27 -27.52
C THR A 333 -4.34 14.58 -27.85
N ASN A 334 -5.23 15.25 -28.58
CA ASN A 334 -6.50 14.69 -29.00
C ASN A 334 -6.33 13.34 -29.72
N GLY A 335 -7.13 12.36 -29.33
CA GLY A 335 -7.08 10.99 -29.85
C GLY A 335 -5.92 10.11 -29.36
N ARG A 336 -4.92 10.67 -28.64
CA ARG A 336 -3.82 9.91 -28.02
C ARG A 336 -3.76 10.03 -26.49
N GLY A 337 -4.36 11.06 -25.92
CA GLY A 337 -4.42 11.29 -24.48
C GLY A 337 -5.84 11.25 -23.94
N MET A 338 -6.02 10.71 -22.74
CA MET A 338 -7.21 10.87 -21.92
C MET A 338 -6.81 11.33 -20.52
N ILE A 339 -7.51 12.33 -19.99
CA ILE A 339 -7.39 12.79 -18.61
C ILE A 339 -8.66 12.42 -17.85
N CYS A 340 -8.50 11.96 -16.61
CA CYS A 340 -9.60 11.62 -15.71
C CYS A 340 -9.27 12.08 -14.28
N GLY A 341 -10.29 12.22 -13.44
CA GLY A 341 -10.09 12.52 -12.02
C GLY A 341 -9.72 11.26 -11.24
N TRP A 342 -10.59 10.25 -11.31
CA TRP A 342 -10.40 8.95 -10.68
C TRP A 342 -10.40 7.84 -11.73
N ALA A 343 -9.32 7.06 -11.82
CA ALA A 343 -9.24 5.91 -12.70
C ALA A 343 -9.63 4.61 -11.95
N PRO A 344 -10.39 3.68 -12.55
CA PRO A 344 -10.56 2.33 -12.04
C PRO A 344 -9.24 1.55 -12.25
N GLN A 345 -8.24 1.84 -11.42
CA GLN A 345 -6.83 1.45 -11.62
C GLN A 345 -6.64 -0.04 -11.94
N VAL A 346 -7.30 -0.93 -11.21
CA VAL A 346 -7.22 -2.38 -11.45
C VAL A 346 -7.71 -2.75 -12.86
N ASP A 347 -8.87 -2.23 -13.28
CA ASP A 347 -9.42 -2.49 -14.61
C ASP A 347 -8.55 -1.88 -15.72
N VAL A 348 -8.00 -0.69 -15.49
CA VAL A 348 -7.06 -0.05 -16.42
C VAL A 348 -5.80 -0.90 -16.58
N LEU A 349 -5.18 -1.32 -15.48
CA LEU A 349 -3.99 -2.18 -15.51
C LEU A 349 -4.28 -3.54 -16.13
N ALA A 350 -5.50 -4.06 -15.99
CA ALA A 350 -5.94 -5.29 -16.64
C ALA A 350 -6.14 -5.17 -18.16
N HIS A 351 -6.29 -3.95 -18.68
CA HIS A 351 -6.64 -3.72 -20.07
C HIS A 351 -5.45 -3.94 -21.01
N GLN A 352 -5.68 -4.66 -22.12
CA GLN A 352 -4.63 -5.06 -23.07
C GLN A 352 -3.87 -3.88 -23.72
N ALA A 353 -4.54 -2.72 -23.86
CA ALA A 353 -3.92 -1.51 -24.40
C ALA A 353 -2.87 -0.89 -23.47
N VAL A 354 -2.91 -1.16 -22.16
CA VAL A 354 -1.96 -0.59 -21.20
C VAL A 354 -0.62 -1.30 -21.31
N GLY A 355 0.40 -0.54 -21.69
CA GLY A 355 1.76 -1.03 -21.94
C GLY A 355 2.75 -0.66 -20.86
N GLY A 356 2.43 0.29 -19.98
CA GLY A 356 3.30 0.74 -18.89
C GLY A 356 2.56 1.62 -17.89
N PHE A 357 3.07 1.70 -16.66
CA PHE A 357 2.48 2.43 -15.55
C PHE A 357 3.50 3.39 -14.90
N VAL A 358 3.23 4.69 -14.92
CA VAL A 358 3.97 5.64 -14.09
C VAL A 358 3.27 5.71 -12.74
N SER A 359 3.97 5.27 -11.70
CA SER A 359 3.35 5.04 -10.39
C SER A 359 4.12 5.71 -9.26
N HIS A 360 3.36 6.17 -8.27
CA HIS A 360 3.88 6.53 -6.96
C HIS A 360 4.51 5.37 -6.18
N CYS A 361 4.47 4.14 -6.66
CA CYS A 361 5.11 2.99 -6.01
C CYS A 361 4.58 2.68 -4.59
N GLY A 362 3.32 3.03 -4.31
CA GLY A 362 2.58 2.45 -3.19
C GLY A 362 2.46 0.94 -3.40
N TRP A 363 2.51 0.18 -2.31
CA TRP A 363 2.68 -1.28 -2.41
C TRP A 363 1.53 -1.99 -3.15
N ASN A 364 0.28 -1.61 -2.89
CA ASN A 364 -0.87 -2.17 -3.63
C ASN A 364 -0.76 -1.90 -5.15
N SER A 365 -0.41 -0.68 -5.55
CA SER A 365 -0.19 -0.35 -6.97
C SER A 365 0.92 -1.18 -7.62
N ILE A 366 1.99 -1.50 -6.87
CA ILE A 366 3.04 -2.41 -7.35
C ILE A 366 2.46 -3.81 -7.56
N LEU A 367 1.75 -4.35 -6.57
CA LEU A 367 1.17 -5.69 -6.64
C LEU A 367 0.13 -5.81 -7.77
N GLU A 368 -0.75 -4.83 -7.96
CA GLU A 368 -1.72 -4.77 -9.06
C GLU A 368 -1.01 -4.76 -10.42
N SER A 369 0.02 -3.92 -10.57
CA SER A 369 0.77 -3.82 -11.82
C SER A 369 1.49 -5.13 -12.16
N LEU A 370 2.11 -5.76 -11.17
CA LEU A 370 2.77 -7.05 -11.32
C LEU A 370 1.76 -8.16 -11.66
N TRP A 371 0.59 -8.15 -11.03
CA TRP A 371 -0.49 -9.10 -11.27
C TRP A 371 -1.02 -9.06 -12.72
N HIS A 372 -1.04 -7.86 -13.31
CA HIS A 372 -1.42 -7.67 -14.71
C HIS A 372 -0.23 -7.73 -15.68
N GLY A 373 1.01 -7.71 -15.18
CA GLY A 373 2.24 -7.76 -15.96
C GLY A 373 2.54 -6.46 -16.69
N VAL A 374 2.15 -5.34 -16.11
CA VAL A 374 2.44 -3.99 -16.60
C VAL A 374 3.74 -3.51 -15.94
N PRO A 375 4.77 -3.12 -16.70
CA PRO A 375 6.01 -2.58 -16.13
C PRO A 375 5.77 -1.18 -15.54
N ILE A 376 6.56 -0.81 -14.54
CA ILE A 376 6.43 0.46 -13.83
C ILE A 376 7.60 1.40 -14.17
N ALA A 377 7.32 2.70 -14.35
CA ALA A 377 8.29 3.77 -14.16
C ALA A 377 8.09 4.39 -12.77
N THR A 378 9.14 4.39 -11.95
CA THR A 378 9.02 4.74 -10.53
C THR A 378 8.96 6.24 -10.30
N TRP A 379 7.96 6.72 -9.57
CA TRP A 379 7.86 8.13 -9.19
C TRP A 379 7.24 8.31 -7.79
N PRO A 380 7.97 7.93 -6.73
CA PRO A 380 7.49 7.95 -5.36
C PRO A 380 7.18 9.36 -4.86
N ILE A 381 6.28 9.49 -3.89
CA ILE A 381 5.82 10.80 -3.37
C ILE A 381 5.86 10.86 -1.83
N TYR A 382 5.42 9.82 -1.11
CA TYR A 382 5.28 9.83 0.35
C TYR A 382 5.40 8.42 0.97
N ALA A 383 5.21 8.31 2.29
CA ALA A 383 5.30 7.06 3.04
C ALA A 383 6.62 6.30 2.76
N GLU A 384 6.55 4.99 2.49
CA GLU A 384 7.66 4.11 2.17
C GLU A 384 7.92 3.96 0.66
N GLN A 385 7.26 4.77 -0.17
CA GLN A 385 7.29 4.61 -1.62
C GLN A 385 8.69 4.73 -2.23
N GLN A 386 9.55 5.58 -1.67
CA GLN A 386 10.93 5.75 -2.14
C GLN A 386 11.72 4.45 -2.01
N ILE A 387 11.56 3.74 -0.89
CA ILE A 387 12.27 2.49 -0.66
C ILE A 387 11.64 1.33 -1.45
N ASN A 388 10.31 1.34 -1.65
CA ASN A 388 9.66 0.41 -2.57
C ASN A 388 10.14 0.60 -4.01
N ALA A 389 10.27 1.85 -4.47
CA ALA A 389 10.78 2.18 -5.80
C ALA A 389 12.24 1.72 -5.96
N PHE A 390 13.07 1.94 -4.95
CA PHE A 390 14.45 1.46 -4.93
C PHE A 390 14.53 -0.07 -5.06
N GLU A 391 13.74 -0.83 -4.30
CA GLU A 391 13.71 -2.30 -4.39
C GLU A 391 13.32 -2.77 -5.80
N MET A 392 12.28 -2.15 -6.37
CA MET A 392 11.77 -2.51 -7.69
C MET A 392 12.78 -2.24 -8.81
N VAL A 393 13.59 -1.19 -8.69
CA VAL A 393 14.65 -0.86 -9.66
C VAL A 393 15.92 -1.68 -9.41
N THR A 394 16.46 -1.64 -8.20
CA THR A 394 17.79 -2.13 -7.87
C THR A 394 17.81 -3.63 -7.55
N ASN A 395 16.90 -4.10 -6.69
CA ASN A 395 16.92 -5.48 -6.21
C ASN A 395 16.22 -6.42 -7.19
N HIS A 396 15.01 -6.04 -7.61
CA HIS A 396 14.18 -6.91 -8.43
C HIS A 396 14.41 -6.69 -9.94
N GLY A 397 14.86 -5.49 -10.34
CA GLY A 397 15.04 -5.14 -11.75
C GLY A 397 13.74 -5.26 -12.56
N LEU A 398 12.62 -4.86 -11.94
CA LEU A 398 11.24 -4.96 -12.43
C LEU A 398 10.66 -3.60 -12.86
N SER A 399 11.38 -2.51 -12.65
CA SER A 399 10.93 -1.16 -12.98
C SER A 399 11.98 -0.33 -13.69
N VAL A 400 11.52 0.63 -14.49
CA VAL A 400 12.34 1.70 -15.04
C VAL A 400 12.47 2.80 -13.98
N GLU A 401 13.70 3.23 -13.72
CA GLU A 401 13.93 4.39 -12.88
C GLU A 401 13.53 5.67 -13.62
N LEU A 402 12.51 6.34 -13.12
CA LEU A 402 12.24 7.74 -13.48
C LEU A 402 12.75 8.65 -12.36
N LYS A 403 12.29 8.40 -11.13
CA LYS A 403 12.78 9.09 -9.94
C LYS A 403 12.66 8.16 -8.73
N LEU A 404 13.59 8.27 -7.78
CA LEU A 404 13.58 7.47 -6.53
C LEU A 404 13.44 8.33 -5.27
N ASP A 405 13.81 9.60 -5.34
CA ASP A 405 13.94 10.50 -4.19
C ASP A 405 12.98 11.70 -4.23
N PHE A 406 11.98 11.67 -5.13
CA PHE A 406 10.91 12.67 -5.13
C PHE A 406 10.06 12.53 -3.87
N ARG A 407 9.68 13.69 -3.30
CA ARG A 407 8.85 13.78 -2.10
C ARG A 407 7.86 14.94 -2.25
N SER A 408 6.63 14.75 -1.80
CA SER A 408 5.67 15.86 -1.67
C SER A 408 6.27 16.97 -0.80
N GLY A 409 6.06 18.22 -1.20
CA GLY A 409 6.65 19.40 -0.56
C GLY A 409 8.16 19.60 -0.75
N SER A 410 8.86 18.73 -1.50
CA SER A 410 10.27 18.99 -1.87
C SER A 410 10.38 20.05 -2.97
N SER A 411 11.53 20.72 -3.05
CA SER A 411 11.83 21.66 -4.15
C SER A 411 12.27 20.99 -5.45
N ILE A 412 12.24 19.65 -5.49
CA ILE A 412 12.67 18.87 -6.65
C ILE A 412 11.62 18.99 -7.74
N LEU A 413 12.02 19.51 -8.90
CA LEU A 413 11.23 19.50 -10.12
C LEU A 413 11.79 18.44 -11.06
N VAL A 414 11.00 17.43 -11.42
CA VAL A 414 11.39 16.43 -12.42
C VAL A 414 11.12 17.03 -13.80
N CYS A 415 12.19 17.30 -14.53
CA CYS A 415 12.12 17.97 -15.83
C CYS A 415 11.45 17.10 -16.89
N ALA A 416 10.78 17.73 -17.86
CA ALA A 416 10.09 17.03 -18.94
C ALA A 416 10.99 16.04 -19.72
N ASN A 417 12.29 16.35 -19.87
CA ASN A 417 13.24 15.47 -20.53
C ASN A 417 13.50 14.16 -19.76
N GLU A 418 13.54 14.22 -18.43
CA GLU A 418 13.71 13.03 -17.58
C GLU A 418 12.48 12.12 -17.70
N ILE A 419 11.28 12.72 -17.62
CA ILE A 419 9.99 12.02 -17.77
C ILE A 419 9.91 11.39 -19.16
N GLU A 420 10.20 12.15 -20.22
CA GLU A 420 10.16 11.67 -21.60
C GLU A 420 11.08 10.45 -21.80
N ASN A 421 12.31 10.50 -21.30
CA ASN A 421 13.26 9.40 -21.42
C ASN A 421 12.75 8.14 -20.69
N ALA A 422 12.20 8.30 -19.48
CA ALA A 422 11.62 7.18 -18.75
C ALA A 422 10.39 6.60 -19.48
N LEU A 423 9.52 7.43 -20.04
CA LEU A 423 8.37 6.99 -20.83
C LEU A 423 8.81 6.19 -22.07
N ARG A 424 9.82 6.68 -22.80
CA ARG A 424 10.38 5.97 -23.97
C ARG A 424 11.00 4.63 -23.57
N SER A 425 11.78 4.60 -22.50
CA SER A 425 12.39 3.37 -21.97
C SER A 425 11.34 2.37 -21.47
N LEU A 426 10.31 2.85 -20.77
CA LEU A 426 9.19 2.05 -20.29
C LEU A 426 8.43 1.43 -21.46
N MET A 427 8.17 2.20 -22.52
CA MET A 427 7.40 1.78 -23.70
C MET A 427 8.21 1.01 -24.75
N ASP A 428 9.53 0.91 -24.59
CA ASP A 428 10.36 0.08 -25.46
C ASP A 428 10.01 -1.40 -25.31
N LYS A 429 9.58 -2.03 -26.42
CA LYS A 429 9.24 -3.46 -26.49
C LYS A 429 10.46 -4.36 -26.30
N GLY A 430 11.67 -3.84 -26.58
CA GLY A 430 12.95 -4.54 -26.37
C GLY A 430 13.45 -4.51 -24.92
N ASN A 431 12.83 -3.71 -24.06
CA ASN A 431 13.29 -3.57 -22.68
C ASN A 431 13.16 -4.89 -21.90
N PRO A 432 14.27 -5.45 -21.34
CA PRO A 432 14.27 -6.74 -20.65
C PRO A 432 13.35 -6.76 -19.41
N ILE A 433 13.05 -5.61 -18.83
CA ILE A 433 12.12 -5.48 -17.70
C ILE A 433 10.75 -6.08 -18.05
N ARG A 434 10.26 -5.89 -19.28
CA ARG A 434 8.97 -6.43 -19.72
C ARG A 434 8.91 -7.96 -19.63
N LYS A 435 10.01 -8.64 -19.93
CA LYS A 435 10.11 -10.10 -19.79
C LYS A 435 10.06 -10.51 -18.32
N ARG A 436 10.84 -9.85 -17.45
CA ARG A 436 10.88 -10.15 -16.02
C ARG A 436 9.53 -9.90 -15.34
N VAL A 437 8.86 -8.78 -15.67
CA VAL A 437 7.52 -8.46 -15.17
C VAL A 437 6.50 -9.51 -15.60
N ARG A 438 6.58 -10.02 -16.84
CA ARG A 438 5.74 -11.14 -17.29
C ARG A 438 6.01 -12.42 -16.51
N GLU A 439 7.26 -12.72 -16.18
CA GLU A 439 7.60 -13.89 -15.34
C GLU A 439 7.05 -13.74 -13.92
N ILE A 440 7.13 -12.54 -13.34
CA ILE A 440 6.57 -12.24 -12.02
C ILE A 440 5.04 -12.31 -12.04
N LYS A 441 4.37 -11.84 -13.10
CA LYS A 441 2.91 -12.01 -13.28
C LYS A 441 2.48 -13.47 -13.15
N GLU A 442 3.21 -14.38 -13.79
CA GLU A 442 2.88 -15.80 -13.71
C GLU A 442 3.12 -16.36 -12.31
N LYS A 443 4.16 -15.90 -11.62
CA LYS A 443 4.44 -16.29 -10.23
C LYS A 443 3.40 -15.75 -9.25
N SER A 444 3.02 -14.49 -9.39
CA SER A 444 2.03 -13.83 -8.52
C SER A 444 0.65 -14.49 -8.63
N ARG A 445 0.29 -15.03 -9.80
CA ARG A 445 -0.95 -15.81 -9.97
C ARG A 445 -0.86 -17.22 -9.39
N LYS A 446 0.30 -17.86 -9.54
CA LYS A 446 0.52 -19.23 -9.05
C LYS A 446 0.62 -19.32 -7.53
N THR A 447 1.12 -18.29 -6.87
CA THR A 447 1.35 -18.33 -5.42
C THR A 447 0.05 -18.35 -4.59
N VAL A 448 -1.04 -17.77 -5.11
CA VAL A 448 -2.33 -17.67 -4.40
C VAL A 448 -3.29 -18.84 -4.65
N VAL A 449 -2.99 -19.73 -5.59
CA VAL A 449 -3.82 -20.91 -5.87
C VAL A 449 -3.33 -22.13 -5.09
N ASN A 450 -4.15 -23.18 -4.99
CA ASN A 450 -3.79 -24.41 -4.28
C ASN A 450 -2.44 -24.98 -4.78
N GLY A 451 -1.52 -25.21 -3.85
CA GLY A 451 -0.13 -25.62 -4.11
C GLY A 451 0.87 -24.46 -4.28
N GLY A 452 0.40 -23.21 -4.29
CA GLY A 452 1.23 -22.01 -4.28
C GLY A 452 1.78 -21.66 -2.90
N SER A 453 2.84 -20.86 -2.86
CA SER A 453 3.57 -20.52 -1.63
C SER A 453 2.73 -19.67 -0.67
N SER A 454 2.00 -18.66 -1.15
CA SER A 454 1.12 -17.84 -0.32
C SER A 454 -0.11 -18.60 0.14
N TYR A 455 -0.72 -19.43 -0.72
CA TYR A 455 -1.79 -20.33 -0.32
C TYR A 455 -1.35 -21.28 0.81
N GLY A 456 -0.18 -21.89 0.65
CA GLY A 456 0.43 -22.74 1.68
C GLY A 456 0.71 -21.98 2.97
N SER A 457 1.24 -20.77 2.86
CA SER A 457 1.51 -19.90 4.02
C SER A 457 0.25 -19.49 4.77
N MET A 458 -0.86 -19.24 4.07
CA MET A 458 -2.17 -19.02 4.71
C MET A 458 -2.65 -20.28 5.41
N GLY A 459 -2.48 -21.46 4.79
CA GLY A 459 -2.77 -22.75 5.42
C GLY A 459 -2.01 -22.94 6.73
N SER A 460 -0.69 -22.66 6.73
CA SER A 460 0.12 -22.70 7.94
C SER A 460 -0.39 -21.75 9.03
N PHE A 461 -0.75 -20.50 8.66
CA PHE A 461 -1.36 -19.56 9.59
C PHE A 461 -2.67 -20.11 10.19
N ILE A 462 -3.52 -20.72 9.36
CA ILE A 462 -4.78 -21.33 9.77
C ILE A 462 -4.54 -22.50 10.75
N ASP A 463 -3.58 -23.37 10.45
CA ASP A 463 -3.23 -24.48 11.34
C ASP A 463 -2.68 -23.98 12.68
N ASP A 464 -1.86 -22.92 12.65
CA ASP A 464 -1.30 -22.31 13.85
C ASP A 464 -2.35 -21.64 14.73
N ILE A 465 -3.36 -20.96 14.16
CA ILE A 465 -4.47 -20.39 14.97
C ILE A 465 -5.40 -21.48 15.51
N LEU A 466 -5.62 -22.57 14.77
CA LEU A 466 -6.54 -23.65 15.17
C LEU A 466 -5.93 -24.60 16.20
N SER A 467 -4.61 -24.70 16.24
CA SER A 467 -3.88 -25.51 17.23
C SER A 467 -3.77 -24.85 18.60
N GLN A 468 -4.15 -23.58 18.72
CA GLN A 468 -4.05 -22.82 19.96
C GLN A 468 -5.08 -23.25 21.00
N LYS A 469 -4.65 -23.24 22.25
CA LYS A 469 -5.57 -23.34 23.39
C LYS A 469 -6.28 -22.01 23.55
N LEU A 470 -7.56 -21.99 23.16
CA LEU A 470 -8.43 -20.84 23.36
C LEU A 470 -8.82 -20.72 24.84
N PRO A 471 -8.91 -19.50 25.40
CA PRO A 471 -9.28 -19.25 26.79
C PRO A 471 -10.70 -19.74 27.16
#